data_AF-A0A1M5L498-F1
#
_entry.id   AF-A0A1M5L498-F1
#
_cell.length_a   1.000
_cell.length_b   1.000
_cell.length_c   1.000
_cell.angle_alpha   90.00
_cell.angle_beta   90.00
_cell.angle_gamma   90.00
#
_symmetry.space_group_name_H-M   'P 1'
#
loop_
_entity.id
_entity.type
_entity.pdbx_description
1 polymer ?
#
loop_
_entity_poly.entity_id
_entity_poly.type
_entity_poly.pdbx_seq_one_letter_code
_entity_poly.pdbx_strand_id
1 'polypeptide(L)'
;MLLSVDELTSFWVGFFLLIIVMLTKLEKTMKKTGTLFLLTLILVTIFASCTKDDSGPVDMNYIEGKWNFNKSTATSGAFTIPYSTDYFKNEDGCNKDYIELNAGGNAKYGNYTTACAFEEKTGTWTQSGNTITIAVSGTSFNGTFNVASLSATDLLLKIDGTYSGQSGTFNLYFKK
;
A
#
# COMPACT_ATOMS: atom_id res chain seq x y z
N MET A 1 -12.10 -12.43 -14.02
CA MET A 1 -11.76 -12.08 -15.42
C MET A 1 -11.12 -10.70 -15.37
N LEU A 2 -9.80 -10.68 -15.19
CA LEU A 2 -9.00 -9.45 -15.14
C LEU A 2 -8.77 -9.01 -16.58
N LEU A 3 -9.27 -7.83 -16.95
CA LEU A 3 -8.94 -7.22 -18.24
C LEU A 3 -7.47 -6.79 -18.16
N SER A 4 -6.67 -7.25 -19.13
CA SER A 4 -5.25 -6.94 -19.24
C SER A 4 -5.05 -5.44 -19.49
N VAL A 5 -3.96 -4.88 -18.95
CA VAL A 5 -3.53 -3.47 -19.13
C VAL A 5 -3.48 -3.05 -20.62
N ASP A 6 -3.33 -4.02 -21.52
CA ASP A 6 -3.36 -3.81 -22.97
C ASP A 6 -4.73 -3.38 -23.53
N GLU A 7 -5.86 -3.80 -22.92
CA GLU A 7 -7.19 -3.45 -23.42
C GLU A 7 -7.57 -1.99 -23.13
N LEU A 8 -7.03 -1.42 -22.05
CA LEU A 8 -7.21 0.00 -21.76
C LEU A 8 -6.53 0.86 -22.82
N THR A 9 -5.32 0.50 -23.26
CA THR A 9 -4.60 1.27 -24.30
C THR A 9 -5.36 1.31 -25.63
N SER A 10 -5.99 0.20 -26.04
CA SER A 10 -6.77 0.14 -27.27
C SER A 10 -8.04 0.99 -27.21
N PHE A 11 -8.69 1.05 -26.05
CA PHE A 11 -9.89 1.86 -25.85
C PHE A 11 -9.57 3.36 -25.92
N TRP A 12 -8.44 3.77 -25.34
CA TRP A 12 -7.96 5.15 -25.38
C TRP A 12 -7.48 5.56 -26.78
N VAL A 13 -6.81 4.68 -27.53
CA VAL A 13 -6.39 4.94 -28.92
C VAL A 13 -7.60 5.07 -29.85
N GLY A 14 -8.62 4.23 -29.69
CA GLY A 14 -9.86 4.31 -30.48
C GLY A 14 -10.64 5.60 -30.20
N PHE A 15 -10.73 6.02 -28.94
CA PHE A 15 -11.36 7.28 -28.57
C PHE A 15 -10.58 8.50 -29.09
N PHE A 16 -9.24 8.46 -29.05
CA PHE A 16 -8.39 9.50 -29.62
C PHE A 16 -8.57 9.65 -31.14
N LEU A 17 -8.64 8.53 -31.87
CA LEU A 17 -8.90 8.52 -33.31
C LEU A 17 -10.29 9.09 -33.64
N LEU A 18 -11.31 8.79 -32.83
CA LEU A 18 -12.66 9.32 -33.03
C LEU A 18 -12.74 10.83 -32.80
N ILE A 19 -11.98 11.34 -31.81
CA ILE A 19 -11.82 12.78 -31.56
C ILE A 19 -11.08 13.46 -32.73
N ILE A 20 -10.00 12.87 -33.24
CA ILE A 20 -9.26 13.42 -34.40
C ILE A 20 -10.16 13.47 -35.65
N VAL A 21 -10.96 12.43 -35.90
CA VAL A 21 -11.91 12.41 -37.04
C VAL A 21 -13.02 13.44 -36.86
N MET A 22 -13.51 13.65 -35.63
CA MET A 22 -14.49 14.71 -35.33
C MET A 22 -13.89 16.11 -35.52
N LEU A 23 -12.66 16.35 -35.05
CA LEU A 23 -11.96 17.64 -35.20
C LEU A 23 -11.68 17.98 -36.67
N THR A 24 -11.22 17.01 -37.47
CA THR A 24 -10.98 17.22 -38.91
C THR A 24 -12.27 17.43 -39.71
N LYS A 25 -13.40 16.86 -39.27
CA LYS A 25 -14.71 17.08 -39.90
C LYS A 25 -15.28 18.47 -39.59
N LEU A 26 -14.94 19.05 -38.44
CA LEU A 26 -15.30 20.42 -38.05
C LEU A 26 -14.56 21.50 -38.86
N GLU A 27 -13.36 21.23 -39.38
CA GLU A 27 -12.61 22.20 -40.19
C GLU A 27 -13.16 22.41 -41.61
N LYS A 28 -13.95 21.46 -42.16
CA LYS A 28 -14.41 21.53 -43.56
C LYS A 28 -15.61 22.43 -43.80
N THR A 29 -16.23 22.98 -42.76
CA THR A 29 -17.37 23.89 -42.91
C THR A 29 -17.15 25.13 -42.07
N MET A 30 -16.37 26.09 -42.56
CA MET A 30 -16.74 27.52 -42.54
C MET A 30 -15.83 28.31 -43.49
N LYS A 31 -16.50 28.88 -44.49
CA LYS A 31 -15.96 29.71 -45.56
C LYS A 31 -15.77 31.12 -44.99
N LYS A 32 -14.54 31.64 -45.09
CA LYS A 32 -14.20 33.09 -45.06
C LYS A 32 -14.41 33.78 -43.70
N THR A 33 -13.32 34.16 -43.03
CA THR A 33 -12.98 35.52 -42.56
C THR A 33 -12.01 35.46 -41.37
N GLY A 34 -10.88 36.18 -41.47
CA GLY A 34 -10.26 36.88 -40.35
C GLY A 34 -9.42 36.08 -39.35
N THR A 35 -8.10 36.10 -39.55
CA THR A 35 -7.04 35.77 -38.60
C THR A 35 -7.24 36.41 -37.22
N LEU A 36 -7.26 35.64 -36.12
CA LEU A 36 -6.52 36.01 -34.90
C LEU A 36 -6.24 34.79 -34.01
N PHE A 37 -4.96 34.59 -33.77
CA PHE A 37 -4.31 33.73 -32.79
C PHE A 37 -4.95 33.82 -31.40
N LEU A 38 -5.24 32.68 -30.78
CA LEU A 38 -5.16 32.52 -29.32
C LEU A 38 -4.80 31.07 -28.99
N LEU A 39 -3.49 30.79 -29.04
CA LEU A 39 -2.91 29.52 -28.63
C LEU A 39 -2.77 29.54 -27.10
N THR A 40 -3.80 29.14 -26.36
CA THR A 40 -3.70 28.97 -24.91
C THR A 40 -3.01 27.64 -24.59
N LEU A 41 -1.74 27.77 -24.22
CA LEU A 41 -0.84 26.76 -23.67
C LEU A 41 -1.48 26.02 -22.48
N ILE A 42 -1.92 24.78 -22.67
CA ILE A 42 -2.19 23.85 -21.56
C ILE A 42 -0.95 22.97 -21.43
N LEU A 43 0.07 23.49 -20.75
CA LEU A 43 1.15 22.65 -20.22
C LEU A 43 0.67 22.14 -18.85
N VAL A 44 -0.17 21.10 -18.84
CA VAL A 44 -0.32 20.29 -17.62
C VAL A 44 0.96 19.49 -17.50
N THR A 45 1.95 20.07 -16.82
CA THR A 45 3.00 19.31 -16.17
C THR A 45 2.31 18.40 -15.17
N ILE A 46 2.04 17.16 -15.58
CA ILE A 46 1.90 16.05 -14.65
C ILE A 46 3.23 15.98 -13.90
N PHE A 47 3.29 16.63 -12.74
CA PHE A 47 4.31 16.34 -11.74
C PHE A 47 4.08 14.88 -11.35
N ALA A 48 4.77 13.97 -12.05
CA ALA A 48 5.05 12.65 -11.52
C ALA A 48 5.94 12.87 -10.30
N SER A 49 5.30 13.15 -9.16
CA SER A 49 5.89 12.95 -7.85
C SER A 49 6.09 11.45 -7.69
N CYS A 50 7.14 10.92 -8.32
CA CYS A 50 7.76 9.71 -7.82
C CYS A 50 8.38 10.11 -6.48
N THR A 51 7.60 9.93 -5.41
CA THR A 51 8.19 9.72 -4.08
C THR A 51 9.23 8.63 -4.27
N LYS A 52 10.44 8.81 -3.74
CA LYS A 52 11.36 7.70 -3.59
C LYS A 52 10.64 6.69 -2.70
N ASP A 53 10.01 5.72 -3.33
CA ASP A 53 9.34 4.64 -2.67
C ASP A 53 10.44 3.78 -2.05
N ASP A 54 10.61 3.88 -0.73
CA ASP A 54 11.42 2.98 0.09
C ASP A 54 10.74 1.59 0.14
N SER A 55 10.46 1.03 -1.04
CA SER A 55 9.72 -0.18 -1.29
C SER A 55 10.71 -1.25 -1.75
N GLY A 56 10.76 -2.37 -1.05
CA GLY A 56 11.51 -3.54 -1.49
C GLY A 56 10.73 -4.33 -2.53
N PRO A 57 11.30 -5.42 -3.08
CA PRO A 57 10.51 -6.35 -3.88
C PRO A 57 9.35 -6.90 -3.05
N VAL A 58 8.18 -7.05 -3.67
CA VAL A 58 6.99 -7.64 -3.05
C VAL A 58 6.63 -8.90 -3.84
N ASP A 59 6.92 -10.06 -3.25
CA ASP A 59 6.48 -11.35 -3.78
C ASP A 59 5.42 -11.96 -2.84
N MET A 60 4.15 -11.73 -3.16
CA MET A 60 3.02 -12.18 -2.36
C MET A 60 2.92 -13.70 -2.21
N ASN A 61 3.68 -14.49 -2.97
CA ASN A 61 3.74 -15.93 -2.75
C ASN A 61 4.33 -16.31 -1.39
N TYR A 62 5.06 -15.40 -0.73
CA TYR A 62 5.63 -15.64 0.59
C TYR A 62 4.75 -15.16 1.75
N ILE A 63 3.62 -14.48 1.50
CA ILE A 63 2.84 -13.81 2.57
C ILE A 63 2.31 -14.79 3.61
N GLU A 64 2.00 -16.02 3.18
CA GLU A 64 1.56 -17.07 4.08
C GLU A 64 2.69 -17.59 4.96
N GLY A 65 2.37 -17.84 6.22
CA GLY A 65 3.28 -18.35 7.24
C GLY A 65 3.22 -17.55 8.53
N LYS A 66 4.06 -17.96 9.48
CA LYS A 66 4.24 -17.29 10.76
C LYS A 66 5.30 -16.20 10.63
N TRP A 67 4.94 -15.01 11.08
CA TRP A 67 5.74 -13.79 11.03
C TRP A 67 5.91 -13.24 12.43
N ASN A 68 7.10 -13.39 12.99
CA ASN A 68 7.47 -12.85 14.29
C ASN A 68 7.74 -11.35 14.16
N PHE A 69 7.15 -10.55 15.03
CA PHE A 69 7.44 -9.12 15.07
C PHE A 69 8.91 -8.90 15.40
N ASN A 70 9.61 -8.08 14.62
CA ASN A 70 11.05 -7.86 14.79
C ASN A 70 11.37 -6.42 15.23
N LYS A 71 10.82 -5.44 14.52
CA LYS A 71 11.10 -4.01 14.74
C LYS A 71 9.88 -3.19 14.33
N SER A 72 9.73 -2.00 14.90
CA SER A 72 8.75 -1.01 14.45
C SER A 72 9.39 0.36 14.34
N THR A 73 9.01 1.16 13.35
CA THR A 73 9.43 2.58 13.25
C THR A 73 8.24 3.45 12.90
N ALA A 74 8.23 4.70 13.36
CA ALA A 74 7.23 5.67 12.94
C ALA A 74 7.90 6.97 12.51
N THR A 75 7.46 7.49 11.37
CA THR A 75 7.96 8.74 10.82
C THR A 75 6.77 9.66 10.59
N SER A 76 6.83 10.89 11.07
CA SER A 76 5.88 11.95 10.74
C SER A 76 6.61 13.27 10.55
N GLY A 77 5.98 14.24 9.87
CA GLY A 77 6.56 15.58 9.69
C GLY A 77 6.84 16.35 10.98
N ALA A 78 6.22 15.96 12.11
CA ALA A 78 6.37 16.61 13.41
C ALA A 78 7.09 15.76 14.47
N PHE A 79 7.26 14.46 14.24
CA PHE A 79 7.96 13.55 15.14
C PHE A 79 8.55 12.38 14.34
N THR A 80 9.86 12.21 14.41
CA THR A 80 10.47 10.89 14.16
C THR A 80 10.43 10.18 15.48
N ILE A 81 9.65 9.10 15.61
CA ILE A 81 9.80 8.24 16.80
C ILE A 81 11.21 7.64 16.70
N PRO A 82 12.17 8.03 17.56
CA PRO A 82 13.52 7.50 17.48
C PRO A 82 13.54 6.18 18.24
N TYR A 83 12.77 5.19 17.80
CA TYR A 83 12.87 3.84 18.35
C TYR A 83 13.24 2.90 17.22
N SER A 84 14.55 2.71 17.10
CA SER A 84 15.14 1.59 16.38
C SER A 84 15.61 0.57 17.41
N THR A 85 14.68 0.01 18.17
CA THR A 85 14.90 -1.20 18.98
C THR A 85 13.67 -2.10 18.87
N ASP A 86 13.70 -3.28 19.46
CA ASP A 86 12.70 -4.36 19.30
C ASP A 86 11.24 -3.89 19.29
N TYR A 87 10.38 -4.69 18.65
CA TYR A 87 8.93 -4.45 18.57
C TYR A 87 8.34 -3.90 19.88
N PHE A 88 7.78 -2.69 19.82
CA PHE A 88 7.43 -1.89 21.01
C PHE A 88 6.35 -2.47 21.94
N LYS A 89 5.60 -3.48 21.50
CA LYS A 89 4.58 -4.14 22.33
C LYS A 89 5.05 -5.48 22.89
N ASN A 90 6.25 -5.93 22.55
CA ASN A 90 6.79 -7.17 23.07
C ASN A 90 7.00 -7.05 24.58
N GLU A 91 6.60 -8.07 25.34
CA GLU A 91 6.96 -8.14 26.75
C GLU A 91 8.47 -8.40 26.90
N ASP A 92 9.13 -7.61 27.74
CA ASP A 92 10.57 -7.70 27.96
C ASP A 92 10.98 -9.08 28.50
N GLY A 93 11.98 -9.70 27.86
CA GLY A 93 12.49 -11.02 28.26
C GLY A 93 11.67 -12.21 27.78
N CYS A 94 10.56 -11.98 27.06
CA CYS A 94 9.74 -13.03 26.47
C CYS A 94 10.09 -13.30 25.00
N ASN A 95 9.57 -14.41 24.46
CA ASN A 95 9.61 -14.67 23.03
C ASN A 95 8.88 -13.58 22.25
N LYS A 96 9.16 -13.50 20.94
CA LYS A 96 8.54 -12.49 20.09
C LYS A 96 7.06 -12.79 19.86
N ASP A 97 6.23 -11.75 19.89
CA ASP A 97 4.86 -11.80 19.37
C ASP A 97 4.87 -12.19 17.89
N TYR A 98 3.75 -12.72 17.37
CA TYR A 98 3.62 -13.07 15.95
C TYR A 98 2.23 -12.85 15.37
N ILE A 99 2.20 -12.73 14.04
CA ILE A 99 1.02 -12.97 13.21
C ILE A 99 1.27 -14.18 12.31
N GLU A 100 0.34 -15.11 12.25
CA GLU A 100 0.37 -16.25 11.33
C GLU A 100 -0.78 -16.11 10.34
N LEU A 101 -0.43 -15.96 9.06
CA LEU A 101 -1.35 -15.85 7.94
C LEU A 101 -1.40 -17.20 7.24
N ASN A 102 -2.51 -17.93 7.42
CA ASN A 102 -2.67 -19.26 6.87
C ASN A 102 -3.47 -19.23 5.56
N ALA A 103 -3.22 -20.22 4.71
CA ALA A 103 -4.05 -20.51 3.56
C ALA A 103 -5.55 -20.57 3.92
N GLY A 104 -6.39 -20.13 2.99
CA GLY A 104 -7.84 -20.06 3.19
C GLY A 104 -8.30 -18.86 4.04
N GLY A 105 -7.43 -17.88 4.31
CA GLY A 105 -7.80 -16.62 4.95
C GLY A 105 -7.91 -16.67 6.47
N ASN A 106 -7.29 -17.67 7.13
CA ASN A 106 -7.28 -17.78 8.59
C ASN A 106 -6.06 -17.07 9.18
N ALA A 107 -6.25 -16.24 10.21
CA ALA A 107 -5.17 -15.54 10.89
C ALA A 107 -5.06 -15.96 12.36
N LYS A 108 -3.85 -16.00 12.90
CA LYS A 108 -3.60 -16.17 14.34
C LYS A 108 -2.65 -15.10 14.84
N TYR A 109 -3.02 -14.44 15.91
CA TYR A 109 -2.17 -13.49 16.62
C TYR A 109 -1.75 -14.11 17.94
N GLY A 110 -0.45 -14.32 18.12
CA GLY A 110 0.12 -14.79 19.38
C GLY A 110 0.89 -13.66 20.05
N ASN A 111 0.65 -13.44 21.34
CA ASN A 111 1.41 -12.49 22.12
C ASN A 111 1.75 -13.00 23.51
N TYR A 112 2.86 -12.48 24.04
CA TYR A 112 3.25 -12.70 25.42
C TYR A 112 2.84 -11.49 26.26
N THR A 113 2.14 -11.73 27.36
CA THR A 113 1.74 -10.70 28.33
C THR A 113 2.64 -10.78 29.56
N THR A 114 2.29 -10.06 30.63
CA THR A 114 3.04 -10.01 31.88
C THR A 114 3.46 -11.40 32.35
N ALA A 115 4.73 -11.52 32.77
CA ALA A 115 5.36 -12.78 33.19
C ALA A 115 5.41 -13.85 32.08
N CYS A 116 5.48 -13.43 30.82
CA CYS A 116 5.52 -14.29 29.63
C CYS A 116 4.33 -15.26 29.52
N ALA A 117 3.15 -14.85 30.01
CA ALA A 117 1.93 -15.61 29.78
C ALA A 117 1.53 -15.53 28.31
N PHE A 118 1.39 -16.68 27.65
CA PHE A 118 1.07 -16.75 26.23
C PHE A 118 -0.44 -16.66 26.00
N GLU A 119 -0.85 -15.75 25.11
CA GLU A 119 -2.21 -15.66 24.59
C GLU A 119 -2.20 -15.82 23.06
N GLU A 120 -3.15 -16.59 22.54
CA GLU A 120 -3.39 -16.69 21.10
C GLU A 120 -4.85 -16.35 20.79
N LYS A 121 -5.06 -15.54 19.76
CA LYS A 121 -6.39 -15.21 19.24
C LYS A 121 -6.45 -15.52 17.75
N THR A 122 -7.58 -16.08 17.34
CA THR A 122 -7.84 -16.43 15.93
C THR A 122 -8.72 -15.39 15.26
N GLY A 123 -8.54 -15.20 13.97
CA GLY A 123 -9.33 -14.30 13.15
C GLY A 123 -9.21 -14.64 11.67
N THR A 124 -9.46 -13.65 10.83
CA THR A 124 -9.35 -13.80 9.38
C THR A 124 -8.37 -12.80 8.80
N TRP A 125 -7.91 -13.08 7.59
CA TRP A 125 -7.21 -12.12 6.76
C TRP A 125 -7.64 -12.23 5.30
N THR A 126 -7.51 -11.14 4.56
CA THR A 126 -7.76 -11.08 3.13
C THR A 126 -6.64 -10.32 2.44
N GLN A 127 -6.50 -10.55 1.13
CA GLN A 127 -5.51 -9.88 0.29
C GLN A 127 -6.20 -9.22 -0.91
N SER A 128 -5.76 -8.01 -1.24
CA SER A 128 -6.08 -7.32 -2.49
C SER A 128 -4.82 -6.63 -3.02
N GLY A 129 -4.22 -7.18 -4.08
CA GLY A 129 -2.91 -6.74 -4.56
C GLY A 129 -1.83 -6.87 -3.48
N ASN A 130 -1.16 -5.76 -3.17
CA ASN A 130 -0.15 -5.65 -2.11
C ASN A 130 -0.73 -5.14 -0.79
N THR A 131 -2.05 -5.17 -0.62
CA THR A 131 -2.72 -4.76 0.61
C THR A 131 -3.31 -6.00 1.28
N ILE A 132 -3.12 -6.11 2.59
CA ILE A 132 -3.77 -7.14 3.41
C ILE A 132 -4.69 -6.49 4.43
N THR A 133 -5.80 -7.14 4.74
CA THR A 133 -6.68 -6.76 5.85
C THR A 133 -6.69 -7.89 6.86
N ILE A 134 -6.40 -7.59 8.12
CA ILE A 134 -6.33 -8.56 9.22
C ILE A 134 -7.44 -8.22 10.21
N ALA A 135 -8.27 -9.22 10.53
CA ALA A 135 -9.39 -9.11 11.45
C ALA A 135 -9.28 -10.16 12.57
N VAL A 136 -8.48 -9.87 13.61
CA VAL A 136 -8.38 -10.70 14.82
C VAL A 136 -9.04 -9.95 15.99
N SER A 137 -10.22 -10.40 16.39
CA SER A 137 -11.02 -9.76 17.44
C SER A 137 -10.31 -9.77 18.80
N GLY A 138 -10.46 -8.68 19.55
CA GLY A 138 -9.86 -8.54 20.88
C GLY A 138 -8.34 -8.37 20.89
N THR A 139 -7.74 -8.05 19.74
CA THR A 139 -6.32 -7.68 19.62
C THR A 139 -6.19 -6.23 19.19
N SER A 140 -5.01 -5.65 19.43
CA SER A 140 -4.64 -4.34 18.89
C SER A 140 -4.00 -4.41 17.50
N PHE A 141 -3.90 -5.62 16.92
CA PHE A 141 -3.31 -5.87 15.60
C PHE A 141 -4.41 -6.27 14.62
N ASN A 142 -5.19 -5.26 14.23
CA ASN A 142 -6.34 -5.36 13.34
C ASN A 142 -6.34 -4.14 12.41
N GLY A 143 -6.71 -4.33 11.15
CA GLY A 143 -6.81 -3.26 10.17
C GLY A 143 -6.28 -3.63 8.80
N THR A 144 -6.07 -2.61 7.97
CA THR A 144 -5.56 -2.73 6.62
C THR A 144 -4.11 -2.26 6.57
N PHE A 145 -3.25 -3.04 5.93
CA PHE A 145 -1.80 -2.83 5.88
C PHE A 145 -1.32 -2.93 4.44
N ASN A 146 -0.40 -2.04 4.06
CA ASN A 146 0.32 -2.13 2.80
C ASN A 146 1.57 -3.01 2.97
N VAL A 147 1.73 -4.02 2.13
CA VAL A 147 2.94 -4.84 2.04
C VAL A 147 3.96 -4.07 1.21
N ALA A 148 4.97 -3.51 1.87
CA ALA A 148 5.97 -2.67 1.22
C ALA A 148 7.28 -3.40 0.87
N SER A 149 7.51 -4.57 1.46
CA SER A 149 8.56 -5.51 1.09
C SER A 149 8.19 -6.89 1.59
N LEU A 150 8.45 -7.92 0.77
CA LEU A 150 8.15 -9.31 1.13
C LEU A 150 9.10 -10.27 0.42
N SER A 151 9.75 -11.13 1.22
CA SER A 151 10.62 -12.22 0.78
C SER A 151 10.30 -13.51 1.56
N ALA A 152 11.07 -14.57 1.33
CA ALA A 152 10.94 -15.81 2.10
C ALA A 152 11.17 -15.63 3.62
N THR A 153 11.92 -14.61 4.05
CA THR A 153 12.34 -14.41 5.44
C THR A 153 11.95 -13.08 6.05
N ASP A 154 11.53 -12.10 5.23
CA ASP A 154 11.31 -10.73 5.64
C ASP A 154 9.96 -10.23 5.16
N LEU A 155 9.24 -9.54 6.05
CA LEU A 155 8.00 -8.85 5.74
C LEU A 155 8.04 -7.44 6.34
N LEU A 156 7.65 -6.45 5.54
CA LEU A 156 7.44 -5.08 5.96
C LEU A 156 5.99 -4.67 5.69
N LEU A 157 5.24 -4.38 6.75
CA LEU A 157 3.91 -3.79 6.68
C LEU A 157 3.97 -2.30 6.98
N LYS A 158 3.26 -1.50 6.19
CA LYS A 158 3.11 -0.06 6.35
C LYS A 158 1.65 0.31 6.64
N ILE A 159 1.47 1.26 7.55
CA ILE A 159 0.19 1.92 7.81
C ILE A 159 0.44 3.41 7.76
N ASP A 160 -0.25 4.10 6.87
CA ASP A 160 -0.24 5.55 6.83
C ASP A 160 -1.40 6.08 7.67
N GLY A 161 -1.14 7.14 8.44
CA GLY A 161 -2.12 7.75 9.31
C GLY A 161 -1.90 9.25 9.45
N THR A 162 -2.91 9.93 10.01
CA THR A 162 -2.83 11.35 10.33
C THR A 162 -3.01 11.51 11.83
N TYR A 163 -2.02 12.12 12.50
CA TYR A 163 -2.07 12.42 13.93
C TYR A 163 -1.91 13.93 14.14
N SER A 164 -2.88 14.55 14.80
CA SER A 164 -2.93 16.01 15.01
C SER A 164 -2.72 16.84 13.73
N GLY A 165 -3.30 16.40 12.61
CA GLY A 165 -3.21 17.09 11.32
C GLY A 165 -1.92 16.85 10.53
N GLN A 166 -1.01 16.01 11.03
CA GLN A 166 0.24 15.66 10.37
C GLN A 166 0.19 14.21 9.88
N SER A 167 0.54 14.00 8.61
CA SER A 167 0.70 12.65 8.07
C SER A 167 1.96 11.98 8.63
N GLY A 168 1.84 10.68 8.86
CA GLY A 168 2.95 9.82 9.24
C GLY A 168 2.73 8.38 8.81
N THR A 169 3.83 7.63 8.77
CA THR A 169 3.88 6.23 8.38
C THR A 169 4.39 5.42 9.55
N PHE A 170 3.65 4.37 9.88
CA PHE A 170 4.05 3.34 10.83
C PHE A 170 4.51 2.10 10.06
N ASN A 171 5.75 1.69 10.31
CA ASN A 171 6.38 0.53 9.68
C ASN A 171 6.53 -0.59 10.71
N LEU A 172 6.15 -1.79 10.31
CA LEU A 172 6.26 -3.02 11.09
C LEU A 172 7.11 -4.03 10.32
N TYR A 173 8.23 -4.42 10.90
CA TYR A 173 9.17 -5.35 10.32
C TYR A 173 9.01 -6.70 11.00
N PHE A 174 8.96 -7.76 10.21
CA PHE A 174 8.78 -9.13 10.67
C PHE A 174 9.86 -10.05 10.11
N LYS A 175 10.05 -11.17 10.81
CA LYS A 175 10.94 -12.26 10.41
C LYS A 175 10.19 -13.59 10.54
N LYS A 176 10.43 -14.54 9.63
CA LYS A 176 10.01 -15.93 9.86
C LYS A 176 10.78 -16.56 11.01
#